data_AF-F8E0P9-F1
#
_entry.id   AF-F8E0P9-F1
#
_cell.length_a   1.000
_cell.length_b   1.000
_cell.length_c   1.000
_cell.angle_alpha   90.00
_cell.angle_beta   90.00
_cell.angle_gamma   90.00
#
_symmetry.space_group_name_H-M   'P 1'
#
loop_
_entity.id
_entity.type
_entity.pdbx_description
1 polymer ?
#
loop_
_entity_poly.entity_id
_entity_poly.type
_entity_poly.pdbx_seq_one_letter_code
_entity_poly.pdbx_strand_id
1 'polypeptide(L)'
;MQHHRVDQLSHLRDEVRTMTGHHAPQQPQKPEQAFSSGRELIEAVVARREQATQAREILASLDGDLPNAEALDGDRIDGVKVLWITETRAARDETAFRHALATAHQLREAGKKMTDAAIIDAYERAYTIAQAVGADHREPEMPTMRDRLTMARRVRGYDLGHKKNTGSSSFAGSAGHATARERKALATMGRRGGQKAAQRCYDRDSDYVKAETAKLKQANAKRAMSGRVTARQIANYFDDTMLQTGSYPSISEAMQEFSVSRPTVNRALKRLGYRYLEDVGQPQNKCVRP
;
A
#
# COMPACT_ATOMS: atom_id res chain seq x y z
N MET A 1 -8.97 13.06 -21.07
CA MET A 1 -9.47 14.45 -21.10
C MET A 1 -9.59 15.09 -19.72
N GLN A 2 -10.03 14.40 -18.65
CA GLN A 2 -10.21 15.03 -17.33
C GLN A 2 -8.90 15.28 -16.56
N HIS A 3 -7.91 14.38 -16.65
CA HIS A 3 -6.64 14.52 -15.91
C HIS A 3 -5.83 15.76 -16.30
N HIS A 4 -5.77 16.08 -17.60
CA HIS A 4 -5.01 17.23 -18.10
C HIS A 4 -5.54 18.59 -17.56
N ARG A 5 -6.85 18.69 -17.31
CA ARG A 5 -7.46 19.90 -16.74
C ARG A 5 -7.14 20.07 -15.26
N VAL A 6 -7.03 18.97 -14.52
CA VAL A 6 -6.68 18.99 -13.09
C VAL A 6 -5.22 19.43 -12.92
N ASP A 7 -4.31 18.93 -13.76
CA ASP A 7 -2.89 19.27 -13.70
C ASP A 7 -2.63 20.76 -14.04
N GLN A 8 -3.36 21.31 -15.01
CA GLN A 8 -3.28 22.74 -15.37
C GLN A 8 -3.77 23.65 -14.23
N LEU A 9 -4.85 23.27 -13.54
CA LEU A 9 -5.39 24.04 -12.41
C LEU A 9 -4.47 23.98 -11.18
N SER A 10 -3.80 22.85 -10.94
CA SER A 10 -2.79 22.78 -9.87
C SER A 10 -1.60 23.69 -10.14
N HIS A 11 -1.12 23.75 -11.39
CA HIS A 11 -0.03 24.64 -11.78
C HIS A 11 -0.38 26.11 -11.56
N LEU A 12 -1.57 26.52 -12.02
CA LEU A 12 -2.07 27.89 -11.87
C LEU A 12 -2.21 28.30 -10.40
N ARG A 13 -2.68 27.38 -9.54
CA ARG A 13 -2.79 27.60 -8.10
C ARG A 13 -1.42 27.77 -7.43
N ASP A 14 -0.42 27.00 -7.85
CA ASP A 14 0.93 27.08 -7.31
C ASP A 14 1.62 28.38 -7.76
N GLU A 15 1.40 28.81 -9.01
CA GLU A 15 1.92 30.06 -9.57
C GLU A 15 1.36 31.30 -8.83
N VAL A 16 0.04 31.35 -8.59
CA VAL A 16 -0.61 32.41 -7.80
C VAL A 16 -0.08 32.45 -6.35
N ARG A 17 0.27 31.31 -5.76
CA ARG A 17 0.88 31.25 -4.42
C ARG A 17 2.31 31.78 -4.40
N THR A 18 3.12 31.45 -5.41
CA THR A 18 4.47 31.99 -5.53
C THR A 18 4.48 33.51 -5.71
N MET A 19 3.51 34.07 -6.46
CA MET A 19 3.34 35.51 -6.62
C MET A 19 2.92 36.23 -5.33
N THR A 20 2.28 35.53 -4.39
CA THR A 20 1.82 36.08 -3.10
C THR A 20 2.83 35.83 -1.96
N GLY A 21 4.07 35.46 -2.29
CA GLY A 21 5.15 35.24 -1.32
C GLY A 21 4.99 33.97 -0.47
N HIS A 22 3.96 33.16 -0.73
CA HIS A 22 3.75 31.88 -0.06
C HIS A 22 4.46 30.80 -0.88
N HIS A 23 5.58 30.29 -0.37
CA HIS A 23 6.29 29.19 -1.00
C HIS A 23 5.34 27.99 -1.17
N ALA A 24 5.33 27.41 -2.39
CA ALA A 24 4.57 26.19 -2.65
C ALA A 24 4.99 25.12 -1.62
N PRO A 25 4.05 24.37 -1.02
CA PRO A 25 4.42 23.24 -0.18
C PRO A 25 5.32 22.34 -1.03
N GLN A 26 6.54 22.08 -0.56
CA GLN A 26 7.46 21.15 -1.24
C GLN A 26 6.64 19.92 -1.61
N GLN A 27 6.51 19.64 -2.91
CA GLN A 27 5.82 18.43 -3.32
C GLN A 27 6.50 17.29 -2.56
N PRO A 28 5.75 16.44 -1.84
CA PRO A 28 6.35 15.32 -1.14
C PRO A 28 7.15 14.56 -2.19
N GLN A 29 8.47 14.56 -2.02
CA GLN A 29 9.37 13.88 -2.96
C GLN A 29 8.77 12.50 -3.19
N LYS A 30 8.57 12.13 -4.47
CA LYS A 30 8.08 10.78 -4.78
C LYS A 30 8.96 9.83 -3.99
N PRO A 31 8.39 8.96 -3.13
CA PRO A 31 9.19 8.11 -2.27
C PRO A 31 10.15 7.36 -3.17
N GLU A 32 11.44 7.67 -3.02
CA GLU A 32 12.48 7.04 -3.82
C GLU A 32 12.36 5.53 -3.61
N GLN A 33 12.53 4.79 -4.70
CA GLN A 33 12.45 3.34 -4.60
C GLN A 33 13.64 2.87 -3.76
N ALA A 34 13.40 2.56 -2.49
CA ALA A 34 14.44 2.24 -1.51
C ALA A 34 15.25 0.97 -1.82
N PHE A 35 14.78 0.15 -2.78
CA PHE A 35 15.42 -1.10 -3.17
C PHE A 35 15.64 -1.13 -4.67
N SER A 36 16.84 -1.53 -5.09
CA SER A 36 17.23 -1.62 -6.50
C SER A 36 16.48 -2.72 -7.24
N SER A 37 16.05 -3.77 -6.52
CA SER A 37 15.34 -4.90 -7.11
C SER A 37 14.33 -5.55 -6.14
N GLY A 38 13.40 -6.32 -6.70
CA GLY A 38 12.44 -7.07 -5.90
C GLY A 38 13.07 -8.19 -5.05
N ARG A 39 14.26 -8.69 -5.43
CA ARG A 39 14.99 -9.70 -4.63
C ARG A 39 15.59 -9.10 -3.38
N GLU A 40 16.25 -7.95 -3.53
CA GLU A 40 16.81 -7.18 -2.41
C GLU A 40 15.74 -6.80 -1.39
N LEU A 41 14.54 -6.44 -1.87
CA LEU A 41 13.38 -6.18 -1.03
C LEU A 41 12.94 -7.43 -0.24
N ILE A 42 12.95 -8.62 -0.85
CA ILE A 42 12.60 -9.87 -0.16
C ILE A 42 13.65 -10.21 0.90
N GLU A 43 14.93 -10.12 0.56
CA GLU A 43 16.04 -10.40 1.47
C GLU A 43 16.05 -9.45 2.67
N ALA A 44 15.87 -8.14 2.44
CA ALA A 44 15.77 -7.15 3.50
C ALA A 44 14.58 -7.43 4.45
N VAL A 45 13.44 -7.88 3.91
CA VAL A 45 12.27 -8.23 4.72
C VAL A 45 12.49 -9.51 5.53
N VAL A 46 13.19 -10.50 4.95
CA VAL A 46 13.58 -11.73 5.67
C VAL A 46 14.55 -11.39 6.81
N ALA A 47 15.60 -10.62 6.54
CA ALA A 47 16.55 -10.19 7.56
C ALA A 47 15.89 -9.40 8.69
N ARG A 48 14.97 -8.47 8.36
CA ARG A 48 14.18 -7.73 9.38
C ARG A 48 13.31 -8.67 10.22
N ARG A 49 12.74 -9.71 9.61
CA ARG A 49 11.94 -10.69 10.33
C ARG A 49 12.82 -11.48 11.30
N GLU A 50 13.99 -11.92 10.87
CA GLU A 50 14.96 -12.66 11.69
C GLU A 50 15.46 -11.81 12.86
N GLN A 51 15.82 -10.55 12.61
CA GLN A 51 16.18 -9.60 13.67
C GLN A 51 15.03 -9.40 14.67
N ALA A 52 13.79 -9.26 14.19
CA ALA A 52 12.63 -9.10 15.05
C ALA A 52 12.30 -10.37 15.86
N THR A 53 12.54 -11.57 15.32
CA THR A 53 12.39 -12.82 16.09
C THR A 53 13.48 -12.97 17.13
N GLN A 54 14.74 -12.69 16.78
CA GLN A 54 15.86 -12.72 17.72
C GLN A 54 15.68 -11.70 18.85
N ALA A 55 15.27 -10.47 18.53
CA ALA A 55 14.98 -9.45 19.53
C ALA A 55 13.85 -9.88 20.48
N ARG A 56 12.82 -10.56 19.95
CA ARG A 56 11.73 -11.11 20.80
C ARG A 56 12.20 -12.24 21.70
N GLU A 57 13.06 -13.12 21.21
CA GLU A 57 13.64 -14.21 22.01
C GLU A 57 14.53 -13.66 23.12
N ILE A 58 15.36 -12.65 22.83
CA ILE A 58 16.16 -11.94 23.82
C ILE A 58 15.26 -11.28 24.86
N LEU A 59 14.24 -10.53 24.45
CA LEU A 59 13.31 -9.90 25.38
C LEU A 59 12.56 -10.93 26.24
N ALA A 60 12.11 -12.04 25.66
CA ALA A 60 11.46 -13.11 26.39
C ALA A 60 12.40 -13.79 27.41
N SER A 61 13.69 -13.91 27.09
CA SER A 61 14.69 -14.44 28.03
C SER A 61 14.96 -13.51 29.21
N LEU A 62 14.80 -12.19 29.02
CA LEU A 62 15.03 -11.18 30.06
C LEU A 62 13.80 -10.89 30.92
N ASP A 63 12.61 -11.29 30.47
CA ASP A 63 11.32 -11.00 31.12
C ASP A 63 11.19 -11.63 32.52
N GLY A 64 11.98 -12.66 32.83
CA GLY A 64 12.06 -13.28 34.15
C GLY A 64 13.17 -12.75 35.07
N ASP A 65 14.20 -12.12 34.51
CA ASP A 65 15.40 -11.67 35.24
C ASP A 65 15.31 -10.20 35.67
N LEU A 66 14.48 -9.41 34.99
CA LEU A 66 14.25 -8.02 35.33
C LEU A 66 13.13 -7.91 36.38
N PRO A 67 13.33 -7.14 37.47
CA PRO A 67 12.23 -6.83 38.37
C PRO A 67 11.12 -6.15 37.56
N ASN A 68 9.89 -6.59 37.80
CA ASN A 68 8.71 -6.08 37.11
C ASN A 68 8.74 -4.54 37.15
N ALA A 69 8.53 -3.85 36.02
CA ALA A 69 8.67 -2.39 35.94
C ALA A 69 7.83 -1.65 37.00
N GLU A 70 6.79 -2.30 37.49
CA GLU A 70 5.92 -1.89 38.59
C GLU A 70 6.61 -1.81 39.96
N ALA A 71 7.60 -2.67 40.22
CA ALA A 71 8.35 -2.73 41.48
C ALA A 71 9.47 -1.69 41.57
N LEU A 72 9.89 -1.13 40.43
CA LEU A 72 10.90 -0.07 40.34
C LEU A 72 10.30 1.34 40.36
N ASP A 73 8.97 1.46 40.29
CA ASP A 73 8.25 2.73 40.27
C ASP A 73 7.97 3.20 41.71
N GLY A 74 8.93 3.92 42.30
CA GLY A 74 8.90 4.40 43.70
C GLY A 74 7.75 5.35 44.06
N ASP A 75 6.99 5.81 43.06
CA ASP A 75 5.88 6.77 43.22
C ASP A 75 4.50 6.10 43.38
N ARG A 76 4.45 4.77 43.55
CA ARG A 76 3.19 4.03 43.73
C ARG A 76 2.74 4.04 45.18
N ILE A 77 1.51 4.48 45.42
CA ILE A 77 0.84 4.46 46.73
C ILE A 77 -0.19 3.34 46.68
N ASP A 78 -0.09 2.37 47.60
CA ASP A 78 -0.93 1.15 47.65
C ASP A 78 -1.04 0.43 46.28
N GLY A 79 0.06 0.42 45.52
CA GLY A 79 0.14 -0.21 44.19
C GLY A 79 -0.40 0.64 43.03
N VAL A 80 -0.97 1.82 43.31
CA VAL A 80 -1.51 2.76 42.31
C VAL A 80 -0.53 3.91 42.08
N LYS A 81 -0.22 4.20 40.81
CA LYS A 81 0.56 5.38 40.43
C LYS A 81 -0.34 6.63 40.45
N VAL A 82 -0.22 7.45 41.49
CA VAL A 82 -0.98 8.68 41.61
C VAL A 82 -0.33 9.78 40.75
N LEU A 83 -1.12 10.40 39.90
CA LEU A 83 -0.76 11.53 39.06
C LEU A 83 -1.23 12.79 39.75
N TRP A 84 -0.37 13.80 39.75
CA TRP A 84 -0.59 15.07 40.42
C TRP A 84 -0.81 16.16 39.38
N ILE A 85 -1.88 16.96 39.55
CA ILE A 85 -2.14 18.18 38.79
C ILE A 85 -1.32 19.33 39.38
N THR A 86 -1.32 19.42 40.71
CA THR A 86 -0.46 20.28 41.52
C THR A 86 0.05 19.44 42.70
N GLU A 87 1.04 19.93 43.44
CA GLU A 87 1.68 19.20 44.56
C GLU A 87 0.69 18.68 45.62
N THR A 88 -0.46 19.33 45.78
CA THR A 88 -1.51 18.95 46.73
C THR A 88 -2.75 18.34 46.06
N ARG A 89 -2.83 18.35 44.72
CA ARG A 89 -4.02 17.96 43.97
C ARG A 89 -3.77 16.77 43.07
N ALA A 90 -4.40 15.64 43.40
CA ALA A 90 -4.36 14.46 42.54
C ALA A 90 -5.35 14.55 41.35
N ALA A 91 -4.92 14.00 40.21
CA ALA A 91 -5.75 13.75 39.03
C ALA A 91 -6.54 12.44 39.22
N ARG A 92 -7.59 12.46 40.06
CA ARG A 92 -8.37 11.29 40.48
C ARG A 92 -8.89 10.42 39.32
N ASP A 93 -9.49 11.04 38.31
CA ASP A 93 -10.06 10.29 37.20
C ASP A 93 -9.01 9.72 36.25
N GLU A 94 -7.92 10.45 36.03
CA GLU A 94 -6.84 9.99 35.15
C GLU A 94 -6.03 8.86 35.80
N THR A 95 -5.75 8.97 37.10
CA THR A 95 -5.13 7.90 37.89
C THR A 95 -5.96 6.64 37.88
N ALA A 96 -7.26 6.77 38.19
CA ALA A 96 -8.20 5.67 38.17
C ALA A 96 -8.30 5.02 36.79
N PHE A 97 -8.36 5.82 35.73
CA PHE A 97 -8.43 5.31 34.35
C PHE A 97 -7.15 4.61 33.90
N ARG A 98 -5.96 5.16 34.19
CA ARG A 98 -4.68 4.52 33.84
C ARG A 98 -4.46 3.22 34.61
N HIS A 99 -4.84 3.18 35.88
CA HIS A 99 -4.79 1.96 36.67
C HIS A 99 -5.76 0.89 36.14
N ALA A 100 -6.96 1.28 35.74
CA ALA A 100 -7.92 0.39 35.10
C ALA A 100 -7.42 -0.16 33.74
N LEU A 101 -6.66 0.63 32.97
CA LEU A 101 -5.99 0.17 31.74
C LEU A 101 -4.83 -0.80 32.04
N ALA A 102 -4.00 -0.51 33.04
CA ALA A 102 -2.90 -1.38 33.44
C ALA A 102 -3.42 -2.76 33.90
N THR A 103 -4.47 -2.77 34.73
CA THR A 103 -5.10 -4.03 35.17
C THR A 103 -5.77 -4.78 34.02
N ALA A 104 -6.36 -4.09 33.04
CA ALA A 104 -6.85 -4.70 31.80
C ALA A 104 -5.73 -5.41 31.02
N HIS A 105 -4.57 -4.77 30.86
CA HIS A 105 -3.39 -5.39 30.23
C HIS A 105 -2.92 -6.63 30.99
N GLN A 106 -2.82 -6.54 32.31
CA GLN A 106 -2.43 -7.68 33.16
C GLN A 106 -3.41 -8.85 33.05
N LEU A 107 -4.72 -8.58 33.03
CA LEU A 107 -5.75 -9.60 32.85
C LEU A 107 -5.61 -10.30 31.50
N ARG A 108 -5.30 -9.56 30.44
CA ARG A 108 -5.05 -10.10 29.10
C ARG A 108 -3.79 -10.96 29.07
N GLU A 109 -2.68 -10.49 29.64
CA GLU A 109 -1.41 -11.23 29.71
C GLU A 109 -1.57 -12.53 30.53
N ALA A 110 -2.32 -12.47 31.64
CA ALA A 110 -2.67 -13.64 32.44
C ALA A 110 -3.70 -14.57 31.79
N GLY A 111 -4.22 -14.24 30.59
CA GLY A 111 -5.23 -15.03 29.89
C GLY A 111 -6.60 -15.08 30.59
N LYS A 112 -6.85 -14.20 31.57
CA LYS A 112 -8.12 -14.14 32.31
C LYS A 112 -9.16 -13.36 31.51
N LYS A 113 -10.45 -13.69 31.71
CA LYS A 113 -11.54 -12.98 31.06
C LYS A 113 -11.62 -11.55 31.59
N MET A 114 -11.42 -10.58 30.70
CA MET A 114 -11.56 -9.16 31.00
C MET A 114 -13.04 -8.78 31.13
N THR A 115 -13.56 -8.80 32.36
CA THR A 115 -14.96 -8.44 32.68
C THR A 115 -15.08 -6.95 33.00
N ASP A 116 -16.25 -6.37 32.73
CA ASP A 116 -16.52 -4.96 33.09
C ASP A 116 -16.39 -4.74 34.60
N ALA A 117 -16.85 -5.70 35.41
CA ALA A 117 -16.77 -5.62 36.87
C ALA A 117 -15.32 -5.52 37.39
N ALA A 118 -14.39 -6.29 36.83
CA ALA A 118 -12.99 -6.24 37.25
C ALA A 118 -12.33 -4.90 36.92
N ILE A 119 -12.69 -4.30 35.77
CA ILE A 119 -12.17 -2.97 35.37
C ILE A 119 -12.78 -1.87 36.24
N ILE A 120 -14.08 -1.97 36.55
CA ILE A 120 -14.77 -1.00 37.42
C ILE A 120 -14.17 -1.05 38.83
N ASP A 121 -13.97 -2.24 39.39
CA ASP A 121 -13.34 -2.42 40.71
C ASP A 121 -11.91 -1.86 40.75
N ALA A 122 -11.12 -2.07 39.69
CA ALA A 122 -9.78 -1.49 39.58
C ALA A 122 -9.80 0.05 39.50
N TYR A 123 -10.81 0.61 38.80
CA TYR A 123 -11.00 2.05 38.71
C TYR A 123 -11.42 2.65 40.06
N GLU A 124 -12.39 2.04 40.75
CA GLU A 124 -12.90 2.53 42.05
C GLU A 124 -11.83 2.51 43.13
N ARG A 125 -11.02 1.44 43.20
CA ARG A 125 -9.89 1.37 44.13
C ARG A 125 -8.87 2.47 43.87
N ALA A 126 -8.47 2.69 42.62
CA ALA A 126 -7.53 3.75 42.31
C ALA A 126 -8.10 5.16 42.52
N TYR A 127 -9.39 5.37 42.27
CA TYR A 127 -10.06 6.64 42.54
C TYR A 127 -10.08 6.96 44.05
N THR A 128 -10.40 5.98 44.88
CA THR A 128 -10.45 6.15 46.34
C THR A 128 -9.06 6.43 46.93
N ILE A 129 -8.02 5.76 46.43
CA ILE A 129 -6.63 6.03 46.81
C ILE A 129 -6.23 7.46 46.40
N ALA A 130 -6.49 7.85 45.15
CA ALA A 130 -6.17 9.20 44.68
C ALA A 130 -6.96 10.30 45.44
N GLN A 131 -8.20 10.00 45.83
CA GLN A 131 -9.00 10.88 46.68
C GLN A 131 -8.42 11.01 48.08
N ALA A 132 -8.03 9.91 48.72
CA ALA A 132 -7.45 9.94 50.07
C ALA A 132 -6.14 10.73 50.12
N VAL A 133 -5.33 10.64 49.07
CA VAL A 133 -3.99 11.22 49.00
C VAL A 133 -4.00 12.68 48.53
N GLY A 134 -4.88 13.05 47.58
CA GLY A 134 -4.86 14.36 46.92
C GLY A 134 -6.25 14.96 46.68
N ALA A 135 -7.16 14.84 47.64
CA ALA A 135 -8.51 15.41 47.59
C ALA A 135 -8.51 16.92 47.39
N ASP A 136 -7.55 17.66 47.99
CA ASP A 136 -7.53 19.13 47.98
C ASP A 136 -8.88 19.71 48.49
N HIS A 137 -9.36 19.15 49.62
CA HIS A 137 -10.67 19.44 50.25
C HIS A 137 -11.91 19.28 49.36
N ARG A 138 -11.80 18.58 48.22
CA ARG A 138 -12.94 18.30 47.34
C ARG A 138 -13.70 17.07 47.81
N GLU A 139 -15.03 17.16 47.72
CA GLU A 139 -15.90 16.00 47.87
C GLU A 139 -15.58 14.92 46.80
N PRO A 140 -15.79 13.63 47.12
CA PRO A 140 -15.72 12.56 46.14
C PRO A 140 -16.78 12.76 45.06
N GLU A 141 -16.34 12.94 43.82
CA GLU A 141 -17.21 13.09 42.66
C GLU A 141 -17.03 11.88 41.76
N MET A 142 -17.57 10.74 42.19
CA MET A 142 -17.42 9.50 41.43
C MET A 142 -18.46 9.45 40.30
N PRO A 143 -18.07 9.06 39.07
CA PRO A 143 -19.01 8.92 37.97
C PRO A 143 -20.17 7.96 38.28
N THR A 144 -21.31 8.13 37.61
CA THR A 144 -22.46 7.23 37.79
C THR A 144 -22.13 5.79 37.36
N MET A 145 -22.88 4.79 37.84
CA MET A 145 -22.68 3.39 37.43
C MET A 145 -22.79 3.20 35.91
N ARG A 146 -23.67 3.94 35.25
CA ARG A 146 -23.85 3.90 33.79
C ARG A 146 -22.59 4.38 33.06
N ASP A 147 -21.95 5.42 33.57
CA ASP A 147 -20.74 5.98 32.98
C ASP A 147 -19.54 5.07 33.24
N ARG A 148 -19.44 4.48 34.44
CA ARG A 148 -18.43 3.45 34.77
C ARG A 148 -18.50 2.23 33.86
N LEU A 149 -19.71 1.74 33.56
CA LEU A 149 -19.90 0.66 32.59
C LEU A 149 -19.47 1.06 31.16
N THR A 150 -19.75 2.30 30.76
CA THR A 150 -19.34 2.82 29.45
C THR A 150 -17.82 2.98 29.37
N MET A 151 -17.20 3.49 30.44
CA MET A 151 -15.77 3.61 30.59
C MET A 151 -15.09 2.24 30.53
N ALA A 152 -15.59 1.23 31.24
CA ALA A 152 -15.03 -0.12 31.22
C ALA A 152 -15.06 -0.73 29.81
N ARG A 153 -16.14 -0.53 29.05
CA ARG A 153 -16.21 -0.94 27.64
C ARG A 153 -15.18 -0.23 26.77
N ARG A 154 -14.90 1.06 27.02
CA ARG A 154 -13.86 1.81 26.32
C ARG A 154 -12.46 1.30 26.68
N VAL A 155 -12.18 1.06 27.96
CA VAL A 155 -10.92 0.45 28.43
C VAL A 155 -10.66 -0.89 27.73
N ARG A 156 -11.67 -1.77 27.68
CA ARG A 156 -11.60 -3.02 26.90
C ARG A 156 -11.36 -2.76 25.41
N GLY A 157 -12.03 -1.77 24.86
CA GLY A 157 -11.87 -1.34 23.48
C GLY A 157 -10.47 -0.82 23.18
N TYR A 158 -9.82 -0.12 24.10
CA TYR A 158 -8.44 0.32 23.95
C TYR A 158 -7.48 -0.87 24.03
N ASP A 159 -7.63 -1.71 25.04
CA ASP A 159 -6.79 -2.89 25.26
C ASP A 159 -6.84 -3.89 24.08
N LEU A 160 -8.03 -4.25 23.61
CA LEU A 160 -8.23 -5.18 22.49
C LEU A 160 -8.07 -4.50 21.13
N GLY A 161 -8.41 -3.22 21.06
CA GLY A 161 -8.48 -2.42 19.85
C GLY A 161 -7.23 -1.62 19.56
N HIS A 162 -6.09 -1.95 20.16
CA HIS A 162 -4.77 -1.59 19.63
C HIS A 162 -4.56 -2.21 18.23
N LYS A 163 -5.35 -1.77 17.25
CA LYS A 163 -4.90 -1.69 15.88
C LYS A 163 -3.63 -0.87 15.95
N LYS A 164 -2.52 -1.48 15.54
CA LYS A 164 -1.25 -0.79 15.29
C LYS A 164 -1.56 0.45 14.45
N ASN A 165 -1.70 1.60 15.11
CA ASN A 165 -1.80 2.87 14.42
C ASN A 165 -0.51 2.96 13.61
N THR A 166 -0.65 2.97 12.28
CA THR A 166 0.46 3.04 11.35
C THR A 166 1.01 4.47 11.27
N GLY A 167 1.19 5.10 12.43
CA GLY A 167 1.65 6.48 12.57
C GLY A 167 1.62 6.85 14.04
N SER A 168 2.79 7.20 14.59
CA SER A 168 3.03 7.55 16.00
C SER A 168 3.24 6.37 16.96
N SER A 169 4.43 5.77 16.89
CA SER A 169 5.15 5.29 18.06
C SER A 169 6.63 5.59 17.86
N SER A 170 7.04 6.78 18.29
CA SER A 170 8.43 7.25 18.26
C SER A 170 9.26 6.66 19.41
N PHE A 171 9.12 5.37 19.68
CA PHE A 171 9.95 4.67 20.66
C PHE A 171 10.21 3.24 20.19
N ALA A 172 11.48 2.84 20.24
CA ALA A 172 12.14 1.70 19.59
C ALA A 172 12.42 1.89 18.09
N GLY A 173 13.65 2.30 17.79
CA GLY A 173 14.41 2.00 16.56
C GLY A 173 13.70 2.24 15.23
N SER A 174 14.12 3.28 14.51
CA SER A 174 13.88 3.49 13.09
C SER A 174 14.31 2.29 12.22
N ALA A 175 13.57 1.20 12.25
CA ALA A 175 13.62 0.13 11.27
C ALA A 175 12.39 0.28 10.39
N GLY A 176 12.55 0.96 9.26
CA GLY A 176 11.48 1.33 8.34
C GLY A 176 10.49 0.19 8.11
N HIS A 177 9.21 0.42 8.41
CA HIS A 177 8.16 -0.52 8.03
C HIS A 177 8.02 -0.58 6.52
N ALA A 178 7.78 -1.79 5.98
CA ALA A 178 7.56 -1.96 4.54
C ALA A 178 6.39 -1.07 4.08
N THR A 179 6.62 -0.24 3.07
CA THR A 179 5.61 0.69 2.57
C THR A 179 4.41 -0.06 1.98
N ALA A 180 3.25 0.60 1.81
CA ALA A 180 2.06 -0.05 1.24
C ALA A 180 2.32 -0.66 -0.16
N ARG A 181 3.20 -0.01 -0.95
CA ARG A 181 3.61 -0.48 -2.28
C ARG A 181 4.53 -1.71 -2.19
N GLU A 182 5.47 -1.70 -1.26
CA GLU A 182 6.35 -2.85 -0.99
C GLU A 182 5.54 -4.06 -0.48
N ARG A 183 4.56 -3.85 0.39
CA ARG A 183 3.64 -4.91 0.85
C ARG A 183 2.82 -5.50 -0.28
N LYS A 184 2.34 -4.67 -1.22
CA LYS A 184 1.64 -5.15 -2.43
C LYS A 184 2.60 -5.92 -3.35
N ALA A 185 3.82 -5.45 -3.55
CA ALA A 185 4.83 -6.13 -4.34
C ALA A 185 5.23 -7.49 -3.73
N LEU A 186 5.34 -7.58 -2.41
CA LEU A 186 5.55 -8.84 -1.68
C LEU A 186 4.36 -9.77 -1.78
N ALA A 187 3.13 -9.25 -1.76
CA ALA A 187 1.93 -10.07 -1.91
C ALA A 187 1.86 -10.72 -3.30
N THR A 188 2.39 -10.06 -4.33
CA THR A 188 2.42 -10.58 -5.71
C THR A 188 3.65 -11.42 -6.00
N MET A 189 4.84 -10.98 -5.59
CA MET A 189 6.14 -11.61 -5.89
C MET A 189 6.65 -12.56 -4.81
N GLY A 190 6.13 -12.45 -3.59
CA GLY A 190 6.56 -13.27 -2.47
C GLY A 190 6.01 -14.70 -2.53
N ARG A 191 6.56 -15.57 -1.65
CA ARG A 191 6.31 -17.02 -1.61
C ARG A 191 4.83 -17.41 -1.73
N ARG A 192 3.92 -16.69 -1.05
CA ARG A 192 2.46 -16.95 -1.10
C ARG A 192 1.80 -16.56 -2.44
N GLY A 193 2.25 -15.47 -3.07
CA GLY A 193 1.72 -15.02 -4.37
C GLY A 193 2.11 -15.99 -5.49
N GLY A 194 3.41 -16.35 -5.54
CA GLY A 194 3.95 -17.31 -6.50
C GLY A 194 3.35 -18.71 -6.33
N GLN A 195 3.23 -19.21 -5.09
CA GLN A 195 2.61 -20.52 -4.82
C GLN A 195 1.13 -20.54 -5.22
N LYS A 196 0.36 -19.49 -4.93
CA LYS A 196 -1.07 -19.45 -5.28
C LYS A 196 -1.28 -19.30 -6.79
N ALA A 197 -0.41 -18.56 -7.48
CA ALA A 197 -0.42 -18.49 -8.93
C ALA A 197 -0.06 -19.85 -9.57
N ALA A 198 0.97 -20.54 -9.04
CA ALA A 198 1.35 -21.88 -9.48
C ALA A 198 0.24 -22.91 -9.23
N GLN A 199 -0.42 -22.86 -8.07
CA GLN A 199 -1.57 -23.73 -7.75
C GLN A 199 -2.75 -23.52 -8.71
N ARG A 200 -3.05 -22.28 -9.12
CA ARG A 200 -4.13 -21.97 -10.09
C ARG A 200 -3.89 -22.56 -11.47
N CYS A 201 -2.63 -22.77 -11.85
CA CYS A 201 -2.23 -23.34 -13.13
C CYS A 201 -1.69 -24.77 -12.99
N TYR A 202 -1.83 -25.40 -11.81
CA TYR A 202 -1.32 -26.74 -11.56
C TYR A 202 -2.10 -27.78 -12.36
N ASP A 203 -3.44 -27.69 -12.32
CA ASP A 203 -4.31 -28.49 -13.18
C ASP A 203 -4.63 -27.72 -14.45
N ARG A 204 -4.09 -28.22 -15.56
CA ARG A 204 -4.22 -27.63 -16.90
C ARG A 204 -5.62 -27.78 -17.48
N ASP A 205 -6.40 -28.74 -16.98
CA ASP A 205 -7.76 -29.01 -17.40
C ASP A 205 -8.82 -28.38 -16.48
N SER A 206 -8.40 -27.63 -15.46
CA SER A 206 -9.31 -26.87 -14.62
C SER A 206 -10.11 -25.83 -15.42
N ASP A 207 -11.36 -25.60 -15.01
CA ASP A 207 -12.25 -24.62 -15.65
C ASP A 207 -11.66 -23.21 -15.68
N TYR A 208 -10.87 -22.86 -14.65
CA TYR A 208 -10.15 -21.60 -14.58
C TYR A 208 -9.12 -21.46 -15.72
N VAL A 209 -8.26 -22.48 -15.93
CA VAL A 209 -7.24 -22.45 -16.99
C VAL A 209 -7.89 -22.50 -18.37
N LYS A 210 -8.96 -23.27 -18.55
CA LYS A 210 -9.74 -23.30 -19.79
C LYS A 210 -10.34 -21.93 -20.12
N ALA A 211 -10.94 -21.24 -19.15
CA ALA A 211 -11.49 -19.90 -19.34
C ALA A 211 -10.39 -18.88 -19.70
N GLU A 212 -9.23 -18.94 -19.03
CA GLU A 212 -8.16 -17.98 -19.27
C GLU A 212 -7.46 -18.22 -20.62
N THR A 213 -7.24 -19.47 -21.00
CA THR A 213 -6.72 -19.83 -22.33
C THR A 213 -7.70 -19.45 -23.44
N ALA A 214 -9.01 -19.57 -23.22
CA ALA A 214 -10.03 -19.11 -24.17
C ALA A 214 -9.97 -17.59 -24.38
N LYS A 215 -9.84 -16.79 -23.32
CA LYS A 215 -9.63 -15.33 -23.43
C LYS A 215 -8.37 -14.99 -24.20
N LEU A 216 -7.26 -15.67 -23.92
CA LEU A 216 -6.00 -15.47 -24.64
C LEU A 216 -6.12 -15.83 -26.12
N LYS A 217 -6.78 -16.95 -26.45
CA LYS A 217 -7.08 -17.34 -27.84
C LYS A 217 -7.92 -16.28 -28.54
N GLN A 218 -8.96 -15.75 -27.89
CA GLN A 218 -9.80 -14.70 -28.43
C GLN A 218 -9.02 -13.40 -28.67
N ALA A 219 -8.18 -12.99 -27.72
CA ALA A 219 -7.32 -11.81 -27.86
C ALA A 219 -6.32 -11.98 -29.02
N ASN A 220 -5.70 -13.15 -29.14
CA ASN A 220 -4.80 -13.46 -30.25
C ASN A 220 -5.53 -13.46 -31.60
N ALA A 221 -6.74 -14.00 -31.67
CA ALA A 221 -7.57 -13.93 -32.87
C ALA A 221 -7.91 -12.49 -33.26
N LYS A 222 -8.27 -11.63 -32.29
CA LYS A 222 -8.51 -10.20 -32.52
C LYS A 222 -7.26 -9.48 -33.03
N ARG A 223 -6.09 -9.73 -32.43
CA ARG A 223 -4.81 -9.17 -32.90
C ARG A 223 -4.47 -9.63 -34.31
N ALA A 224 -4.67 -10.92 -34.61
CA ALA A 224 -4.45 -11.47 -35.95
C ALA A 224 -5.38 -10.83 -36.99
N MET A 225 -6.65 -10.61 -36.65
CA MET A 225 -7.61 -9.93 -37.52
C MET A 225 -7.25 -8.46 -37.72
N SER A 226 -6.92 -7.72 -36.67
CA SER A 226 -6.45 -6.33 -36.78
C SER A 226 -5.18 -6.22 -37.65
N GLY A 227 -4.23 -7.15 -37.50
CA GLY A 227 -3.05 -7.24 -38.35
C GLY A 227 -3.36 -7.55 -39.82
N ARG A 228 -4.43 -8.32 -40.10
CA ARG A 228 -4.90 -8.57 -41.48
C ARG A 228 -5.58 -7.34 -42.07
N VAL A 229 -6.39 -6.62 -41.28
CA VAL A 229 -7.10 -5.41 -41.72
C VAL A 229 -6.10 -4.30 -42.05
N THR A 230 -5.17 -4.02 -41.15
CA THR A 230 -4.10 -3.02 -41.36
C THR A 230 -3.26 -3.35 -42.60
N ALA A 231 -2.89 -4.62 -42.80
CA ALA A 231 -2.16 -5.03 -43.99
C ALA A 231 -2.95 -4.78 -45.29
N ARG A 232 -4.27 -5.01 -45.29
CA ARG A 232 -5.13 -4.72 -46.45
C ARG A 232 -5.28 -3.22 -46.70
N GLN A 233 -5.46 -2.43 -45.64
CA GLN A 233 -5.55 -0.97 -45.75
C GLN A 233 -4.29 -0.37 -46.38
N ILE A 234 -3.12 -0.86 -45.95
CA ILE A 234 -1.84 -0.44 -46.54
C ILE A 234 -1.80 -0.78 -48.03
N ALA A 235 -2.17 -2.00 -48.44
CA ALA A 235 -2.15 -2.32 -49.87
C ALA A 235 -3.18 -1.55 -50.71
N ASN A 236 -4.41 -1.38 -50.20
CA ASN A 236 -5.41 -0.56 -50.87
C ASN A 236 -4.89 0.85 -51.09
N TYR A 237 -4.19 1.44 -50.12
CA TYR A 237 -3.55 2.75 -50.29
C TYR A 237 -2.51 2.76 -51.41
N PHE A 238 -1.68 1.72 -51.54
CA PHE A 238 -0.72 1.59 -52.65
C PHE A 238 -1.41 1.45 -54.01
N ASP A 239 -2.50 0.68 -54.10
CA ASP A 239 -3.25 0.51 -55.34
C ASP A 239 -4.04 1.78 -55.72
N ASP A 240 -4.69 2.42 -54.76
CA ASP A 240 -5.46 3.65 -54.96
C ASP A 240 -4.58 4.82 -55.41
N THR A 241 -3.39 4.98 -54.80
CA THR A 241 -2.42 6.01 -55.19
C THR A 241 -1.84 5.75 -56.57
N MET A 242 -1.56 4.49 -56.92
CA MET A 242 -1.15 4.10 -58.27
C MET A 242 -2.24 4.42 -59.30
N LEU A 243 -3.51 4.16 -58.98
CA LEU A 243 -4.65 4.48 -59.84
C LEU A 243 -4.81 6.00 -60.04
N GLN A 244 -4.56 6.82 -59.01
CA GLN A 244 -4.75 8.27 -59.06
C GLN A 244 -3.59 9.03 -59.69
N THR A 245 -2.35 8.60 -59.44
CA THR A 245 -1.13 9.36 -59.79
C THR A 245 -0.27 8.71 -60.86
N GLY A 246 -0.50 7.42 -61.16
CA GLY A 246 0.31 6.63 -62.09
C GLY A 246 1.64 6.13 -61.49
N SER A 247 1.89 6.36 -60.20
CA SER A 247 3.09 5.89 -59.48
C SER A 247 2.76 5.34 -58.09
N TYR A 248 3.53 4.35 -57.63
CA TYR A 248 3.39 3.83 -56.27
C TYR A 248 3.96 4.82 -55.22
N PRO A 249 3.33 4.91 -54.04
CA PRO A 249 3.77 5.77 -52.95
C PRO A 249 5.03 5.19 -52.31
N SER A 250 5.82 6.06 -51.68
CA SER A 250 7.01 5.62 -50.96
C SER A 250 6.63 4.93 -49.63
N ILE A 251 7.52 4.06 -49.13
CA ILE A 251 7.31 3.42 -47.82
C ILE A 251 7.24 4.47 -46.70
N SER A 252 7.98 5.59 -46.83
CA SER A 252 7.96 6.69 -45.85
C SER A 252 6.59 7.38 -45.79
N GLU A 253 5.95 7.61 -46.94
CA GLU A 253 4.61 8.21 -47.02
C GLU A 253 3.56 7.27 -46.41
N ALA A 254 3.64 5.97 -46.70
CA ALA A 254 2.75 4.98 -46.10
C ALA A 254 2.95 4.87 -44.56
N MET A 255 4.18 5.03 -44.07
CA MET A 255 4.45 5.08 -42.63
C MET A 255 3.79 6.30 -41.98
N GLN A 256 3.84 7.45 -42.64
CA GLN A 256 3.25 8.69 -42.15
C GLN A 256 1.71 8.60 -42.14
N GLU A 257 1.11 8.11 -43.22
CA GLU A 257 -0.35 7.99 -43.37
C GLU A 257 -0.96 7.06 -42.31
N PHE A 258 -0.38 5.87 -42.13
CA PHE A 258 -0.92 4.87 -41.21
C PHE A 258 -0.29 4.94 -39.80
N SER A 259 0.66 5.86 -39.56
CA SER A 259 1.42 5.95 -38.30
C SER A 259 2.03 4.60 -37.87
N VAL A 260 2.58 3.85 -38.83
CA VAL A 260 3.17 2.52 -38.61
C VAL A 260 4.66 2.50 -38.90
N SER A 261 5.37 1.53 -38.34
CA SER A 261 6.81 1.35 -38.57
C SER A 261 7.11 0.73 -39.94
N ARG A 262 8.29 1.05 -40.51
CA ARG A 262 8.80 0.47 -41.77
C ARG A 262 8.68 -1.06 -41.86
N PRO A 263 9.03 -1.84 -40.80
CA PRO A 263 8.88 -3.30 -40.84
C PRO A 263 7.43 -3.78 -40.90
N THR A 264 6.47 -2.95 -40.50
CA THR A 264 5.03 -3.27 -40.54
C THR A 264 4.50 -3.09 -41.95
N VAL A 265 4.88 -2.01 -42.64
CA VAL A 265 4.58 -1.79 -44.06
C VAL A 265 5.19 -2.90 -44.92
N ASN A 266 6.48 -3.21 -44.72
CA ASN A 266 7.15 -4.28 -45.47
C ASN A 266 6.48 -5.65 -45.27
N ARG A 267 6.03 -5.96 -44.05
CA ARG A 267 5.29 -7.21 -43.79
C ARG A 267 3.93 -7.23 -44.47
N ALA A 268 3.23 -6.09 -44.54
CA ALA A 268 1.96 -5.97 -45.24
C ALA A 268 2.12 -6.20 -46.74
N LEU A 269 3.08 -5.50 -47.36
CA LEU A 269 3.38 -5.62 -48.78
C LEU A 269 3.85 -7.04 -49.17
N LYS A 270 4.76 -7.62 -48.39
CA LYS A 270 5.23 -9.00 -48.60
C LYS A 270 4.10 -10.03 -48.51
N ARG A 271 3.14 -9.83 -47.59
CA ARG A 271 2.00 -10.73 -47.41
C ARG A 271 1.05 -10.73 -48.61
N LEU A 272 1.02 -9.64 -49.38
CA LEU A 272 0.11 -9.42 -50.50
C LEU A 272 0.80 -9.62 -51.87
N GLY A 273 2.06 -10.05 -51.87
CA GLY A 273 2.77 -10.45 -53.08
C GLY A 273 3.54 -9.33 -53.78
N TYR A 274 3.56 -8.11 -53.23
CA TYR A 274 4.44 -7.05 -53.73
C TYR A 274 5.90 -7.44 -53.47
N ARG A 275 6.67 -7.64 -54.55
CA ARG A 275 8.10 -7.90 -54.46
C ARG A 275 8.78 -6.59 -54.08
N TYR A 276 9.50 -6.60 -52.96
CA TYR A 276 10.13 -5.45 -52.30
C TYR A 276 10.44 -4.28 -53.23
N LEU A 277 9.73 -3.15 -53.04
CA LEU A 277 10.23 -1.83 -53.43
C LEU A 277 11.32 -1.47 -52.42
N GLU A 278 12.50 -2.08 -52.57
CA GLU A 278 13.69 -1.54 -51.92
C GLU A 278 13.95 -0.15 -52.51
N ASP A 279 14.37 0.79 -51.65
CA ASP A 279 14.74 2.15 -52.02
C ASP A 279 15.77 2.13 -53.16
N VAL A 280 15.30 2.16 -54.41
CA VAL A 280 16.12 2.41 -55.57
C VAL A 280 15.32 3.37 -56.43
N GLY A 281 15.83 4.59 -56.53
CA GLY A 281 15.40 5.50 -57.57
C GLY A 281 15.48 4.78 -58.92
N GLN A 282 14.34 4.79 -59.63
CA GLN A 282 14.11 4.59 -61.06
C GLN A 282 13.14 3.44 -61.41
N PRO A 283 12.22 3.72 -62.36
CA PRO A 283 11.22 2.77 -62.81
C PRO A 283 11.87 1.72 -63.71
N GLN A 284 11.86 0.45 -63.29
CA GLN A 284 12.11 -0.65 -64.22
C GLN A 284 10.77 -1.10 -64.78
N ASN A 285 10.38 -0.44 -65.89
CA ASN A 285 9.51 -0.99 -66.91
C ASN A 285 10.00 -2.40 -67.27
N LYS A 286 9.30 -3.44 -66.84
CA LYS A 286 9.32 -4.73 -67.55
C LYS A 286 7.91 -5.26 -67.63
N CYS A 287 7.32 -5.00 -68.79
CA CYS A 287 6.27 -5.81 -69.38
C CYS A 287 6.59 -7.29 -69.15
N VAL A 288 5.63 -8.03 -68.63
CA VAL A 288 5.50 -9.45 -68.96
C VAL A 288 4.05 -9.66 -69.39
N ARG A 289 3.87 -9.71 -70.71
CA ARG A 289 2.79 -10.46 -71.37
C ARG A 289 3.42 -11.72 -71.96
N PRO A 290 2.65 -12.76 -72.32
CA PRO A 290 1.28 -13.08 -71.90
C PRO A 290 1.24 -14.18 -70.82
#